data_AF-A0AAV2TSH4-F1
#
_entry.id   AF-A0AAV2TSH4-F1
#
_cell.length_a   1.000
_cell.length_b   1.000
_cell.length_c   1.000
_cell.angle_alpha   90.00
_cell.angle_beta   90.00
_cell.angle_gamma   90.00
#
_symmetry.space_group_name_H-M   'P 1'
#
loop_
_entity.id
_entity.type
_entity.pdbx_description
1 polymer ?
#
loop_
_entity_poly.entity_id
_entity_poly.type
_entity_poly.pdbx_seq_one_letter_code
_entity_poly.pdbx_strand_id
1 'polypeptide(L)'
;MSKTSTGTPFDPWRTFHESPEEQAAIKERARYRDAMKAEYRKKMFNPFKPPTGSIHDPALQRWYSARVTYAEYLQPSPKGALLLLGFFGFFGTIYYFIGRRRFKVLDKIEKGEISYHDRALKYIGK
;
A
#
# COMPACT_ATOMS: atom_id res chain seq x y z
N MET A 1 19.90 -2.27 -8.81
CA MET A 1 20.16 -2.02 -7.36
C MET A 1 19.56 -0.69 -7.00
N SER A 2 18.54 -0.68 -6.16
CA SER A 2 17.86 0.55 -5.72
C SER A 2 18.77 1.33 -4.78
N LYS A 3 19.00 2.61 -5.08
CA LYS A 3 19.52 3.56 -4.09
C LYS A 3 18.46 3.67 -2.99
N THR A 4 18.61 2.90 -1.93
CA THR A 4 17.91 3.17 -0.67
C THR A 4 18.26 4.59 -0.26
N SER A 5 17.26 5.38 0.14
CA SER A 5 17.46 6.75 0.62
C SER A 5 18.29 6.72 1.89
N THR A 6 19.60 6.80 1.77
CA THR A 6 20.45 7.31 2.85
C THR A 6 20.22 8.82 2.88
N GLY A 7 19.09 9.23 3.45
CA GLY A 7 18.90 10.63 3.80
C GLY A 7 20.04 10.99 4.74
N THR A 8 20.92 11.88 4.30
CA THR A 8 21.98 12.41 5.16
C THR A 8 21.28 12.95 6.42
N PRO A 9 21.70 12.55 7.64
CA PRO A 9 21.14 13.11 8.85
C PRO A 9 21.22 14.64 8.78
N PHE A 10 20.24 15.34 9.34
CA PHE A 10 20.32 16.80 9.45
C PHE A 10 21.61 17.16 10.19
N ASP A 11 22.58 17.64 9.43
CA ASP A 11 23.86 18.09 9.93
C ASP A 11 23.83 19.62 9.97
N PRO A 12 23.67 20.22 11.17
CA PRO A 12 23.57 21.67 11.32
C PRO A 12 24.88 22.37 10.91
N TRP A 13 25.98 21.65 10.70
CA TRP A 13 27.27 22.21 10.34
C TRP A 13 27.58 22.11 8.83
N ARG A 14 26.86 21.27 8.08
CA ARG A 14 27.03 21.11 6.63
C ARG A 14 25.95 21.75 5.78
N THR A 15 24.78 22.00 6.36
CA THR A 15 23.62 22.61 5.69
C THR A 15 23.88 24.03 5.17
N PHE A 16 24.89 24.72 5.70
CA PHE A 16 25.23 26.09 5.28
C PHE A 16 26.23 26.16 4.11
N HIS A 17 26.79 25.02 3.66
CA HIS A 17 27.73 24.94 2.55
C HIS A 17 27.09 24.27 1.31
N GLU A 18 25.85 24.65 1.00
CA GLU A 18 25.18 24.20 -0.22
C GLU A 18 25.85 24.79 -1.45
N SER A 19 25.99 23.97 -2.49
CA SER A 19 26.45 24.45 -3.80
C SER A 19 25.49 25.52 -4.35
N PRO A 20 25.95 26.44 -5.21
CA PRO A 20 25.08 27.46 -5.80
C PRO A 20 23.84 26.87 -6.50
N GLU A 21 23.97 25.67 -7.07
CA GLU A 21 22.87 24.93 -7.71
C GLU A 21 21.83 24.42 -6.69
N GLU A 22 22.28 23.86 -5.56
CA GLU A 22 21.40 23.41 -4.48
C GLU A 22 20.64 24.59 -3.86
N GLN A 23 21.32 25.71 -3.63
CA GLN A 23 20.69 26.93 -3.14
C GLN A 23 19.62 27.45 -4.11
N ALA A 24 19.88 27.40 -5.41
CA ALA A 24 18.89 27.78 -6.43
C ALA A 24 17.68 26.85 -6.36
N ALA A 25 17.88 25.53 -6.31
CA ALA A 25 16.79 24.55 -6.20
C ALA A 25 15.97 24.73 -4.90
N ILE A 26 16.61 25.09 -3.78
CA ILE A 26 15.92 25.35 -2.51
C ILE A 26 15.08 26.62 -2.60
N LYS A 27 15.62 27.69 -3.20
CA LYS A 27 14.87 28.93 -3.45
C LYS A 27 13.67 28.68 -4.35
N GLU A 28 13.81 27.86 -5.39
CA GLU A 28 12.68 27.49 -6.25
C GLU A 28 11.61 26.70 -5.50
N ARG A 29 11.99 25.69 -4.71
CA ARG A 29 11.05 24.94 -3.86
C ARG A 29 10.33 25.83 -2.85
N ALA A 30 11.06 26.76 -2.22
CA ALA A 30 10.49 27.73 -1.30
C ALA A 30 9.48 28.64 -2.02
N ARG A 31 9.82 29.15 -3.22
CA ARG A 31 8.93 29.95 -4.06
C ARG A 31 7.62 29.22 -4.37
N TYR A 32 7.69 27.95 -4.78
CA TYR A 32 6.47 27.15 -5.03
C TYR A 32 5.64 26.94 -3.77
N ARG A 33 6.28 26.68 -2.62
CA ARG A 33 5.61 26.52 -1.33
C ARG A 33 4.88 27.79 -0.90
N ASP A 34 5.53 28.94 -1.06
CA ASP A 34 4.97 30.22 -0.66
C ASP A 34 3.82 30.65 -1.58
N ALA A 35 3.90 30.34 -2.87
CA ALA A 35 2.79 30.50 -3.81
C ALA A 35 1.56 29.67 -3.39
N MET A 36 1.73 28.37 -3.09
CA MET A 36 0.64 27.50 -2.62
C MET A 36 0.03 28.00 -1.30
N LYS A 37 0.85 28.43 -0.35
CA LYS A 37 0.38 29.02 0.92
C LYS A 37 -0.38 30.33 0.69
N ALA A 38 0.08 31.17 -0.24
CA ALA A 38 -0.60 32.41 -0.59
C ALA A 38 -2.00 32.14 -1.17
N GLU A 39 -2.13 31.17 -2.07
CA GLU A 39 -3.43 30.76 -2.62
C GLU A 39 -4.37 30.22 -1.54
N TYR A 40 -3.87 29.36 -0.65
CA TYR A 40 -4.67 28.83 0.45
C TYR A 40 -5.16 29.94 1.38
N ARG A 41 -4.28 30.85 1.79
CA ARG A 41 -4.64 32.01 2.65
C ARG A 41 -5.69 32.89 1.98
N LYS A 42 -5.57 33.15 0.67
CA LYS A 42 -6.57 33.92 -0.09
C LYS A 42 -7.95 33.28 -0.06
N LYS A 43 -8.04 31.94 -0.13
CA LYS A 43 -9.32 31.21 -0.05
C LYS A 43 -9.87 31.16 1.36
N MET A 44 -9.01 30.93 2.35
CA MET A 44 -9.40 30.76 3.75
C MET A 44 -9.92 32.06 4.39
N PHE A 45 -9.22 33.17 4.14
CA PHE A 45 -9.52 34.45 4.78
C PHE A 45 -10.38 35.38 3.91
N ASN A 46 -11.06 34.86 2.89
CA ASN A 46 -11.94 35.69 2.05
C ASN A 46 -13.28 35.95 2.76
N PRO A 47 -13.60 37.21 3.13
CA PRO A 47 -14.84 37.53 3.84
C PRO A 47 -16.09 37.42 2.95
N PHE A 48 -15.96 37.56 1.63
CA PHE A 48 -17.09 37.52 0.70
C PHE A 48 -17.47 36.10 0.27
N LYS A 49 -16.53 35.15 0.41
CA LYS A 49 -16.72 33.74 0.06
C LYS A 49 -16.06 32.88 1.12
N PRO A 50 -16.62 32.83 2.35
CA PRO A 50 -16.09 31.95 3.37
C PRO A 50 -16.16 30.50 2.87
N PRO A 51 -15.12 29.68 3.12
CA PRO A 51 -15.14 28.30 2.71
C PRO A 51 -16.28 27.55 3.44
N THR A 52 -17.29 27.14 2.69
CA THR A 52 -18.37 26.28 3.22
C THR A 52 -17.87 24.84 3.22
N GLY A 53 -17.25 24.43 4.33
CA GLY A 53 -16.67 23.09 4.51
C GLY A 53 -15.19 23.00 4.15
N SER A 54 -14.74 21.81 3.73
CA SER A 54 -13.34 21.57 3.40
C SER A 54 -12.94 22.25 2.09
N ILE A 55 -11.84 23.01 2.11
CA ILE A 55 -11.26 23.60 0.91
C ILE A 55 -10.76 22.49 -0.01
N HIS A 56 -11.17 22.54 -1.28
CA HIS A 56 -10.69 21.62 -2.31
C HIS A 56 -9.18 21.80 -2.56
N ASP A 57 -8.44 20.70 -2.44
CA ASP A 57 -7.02 20.62 -2.79
C ASP A 57 -6.82 19.74 -4.05
N PRO A 58 -6.38 20.31 -5.18
CA PRO A 58 -6.14 19.55 -6.40
C PRO A 58 -4.96 18.57 -6.29
N ALA A 59 -4.01 18.78 -5.37
CA ALA A 59 -2.90 17.85 -5.16
C ALA A 59 -3.41 16.57 -4.46
N LEU A 60 -4.23 16.75 -3.42
CA LEU A 60 -4.86 15.64 -2.72
C LEU A 60 -5.81 14.85 -3.63
N GLN A 61 -6.62 15.53 -4.45
CA GLN A 61 -7.48 14.87 -5.43
C GLN A 61 -6.65 14.01 -6.40
N ARG A 62 -5.55 14.57 -6.96
CA ARG A 62 -4.66 13.82 -7.85
C ARG A 62 -4.07 12.59 -7.19
N TRP A 63 -3.69 12.68 -5.92
CA TRP A 63 -3.19 11.54 -5.16
C TRP A 63 -4.25 10.43 -5.01
N TYR A 64 -5.48 10.79 -4.67
CA TYR A 64 -6.58 9.82 -4.60
C TYR A 64 -6.86 9.20 -5.97
N SER A 65 -6.98 10.03 -7.02
CA SER A 65 -7.21 9.56 -8.38
C SER A 65 -6.15 8.56 -8.83
N ALA A 66 -4.86 8.83 -8.59
CA ALA A 66 -3.76 7.94 -8.95
C ALA A 66 -3.82 6.57 -8.26
N ARG A 67 -4.38 6.49 -7.04
CA ARG A 67 -4.58 5.21 -6.35
C ARG A 67 -5.73 4.41 -6.92
N VAL A 68 -6.81 5.08 -7.30
CA VAL A 68 -8.02 4.44 -7.86
C VAL A 68 -7.77 3.97 -9.29
N THR A 69 -7.09 4.78 -10.11
CA THR A 69 -6.80 4.44 -11.52
C THR A 69 -5.54 3.60 -11.70
N TYR A 70 -4.93 3.11 -10.60
CA TYR A 70 -3.66 2.36 -10.66
C TYR A 70 -3.73 1.13 -11.57
N ALA A 71 -4.90 0.48 -11.65
CA ALA A 71 -5.12 -0.69 -12.49
C ALA A 71 -4.88 -0.43 -13.98
N GLU A 72 -5.16 0.78 -14.47
CA GLU A 72 -4.97 1.16 -15.88
C GLU A 72 -3.48 1.25 -16.28
N TYR A 73 -2.60 1.46 -15.31
CA TYR A 73 -1.16 1.61 -15.52
C TYR A 73 -0.37 0.34 -15.21
N LEU A 74 -1.03 -0.76 -14.86
CA LEU A 74 -0.38 -2.04 -14.61
C LEU A 74 0.18 -2.62 -15.91
N GLN A 75 1.50 -2.69 -16.01
CA GLN A 75 2.19 -3.35 -17.10
C GLN A 75 2.56 -4.79 -16.72
N PRO A 76 2.42 -5.77 -17.64
CA PRO A 76 2.89 -7.13 -17.39
C PRO A 76 4.40 -7.12 -17.18
N SER A 77 4.83 -7.52 -15.99
CA SER A 77 6.24 -7.52 -15.58
C SER A 77 6.62 -8.86 -14.96
N PRO A 78 7.83 -9.40 -15.23
CA PRO A 78 8.29 -10.65 -14.61
C PRO A 78 8.27 -10.59 -13.07
N LYS A 79 8.55 -9.42 -12.49
CA LYS A 79 8.51 -9.22 -11.03
C LYS A 79 7.08 -9.32 -10.49
N GLY A 80 6.12 -8.72 -11.21
CA GLY A 80 4.69 -8.82 -10.86
C GLY A 80 4.18 -10.25 -10.96
N ALA A 81 4.58 -10.97 -12.02
CA ALA A 81 4.25 -12.38 -12.20
C ALA A 81 4.79 -13.26 -11.05
N LEU A 82 6.02 -13.02 -10.60
CA LEU A 82 6.60 -13.75 -9.46
C LEU A 82 5.82 -13.51 -8.16
N LEU A 83 5.41 -12.27 -7.90
CA LEU A 83 4.58 -11.93 -6.74
C LEU A 83 3.21 -12.63 -6.79
N LEU A 84 2.58 -12.64 -7.96
CA LEU A 84 1.31 -13.35 -8.16
C LEU A 84 1.47 -14.86 -7.96
N LEU A 85 2.53 -15.45 -8.52
CA LEU A 85 2.83 -16.88 -8.32
C LEU A 85 3.08 -17.19 -6.85
N GLY A 86 3.81 -16.34 -6.12
CA GLY A 86 4.00 -16.48 -4.68
C GLY A 86 2.68 -16.44 -3.90
N PHE A 87 1.81 -15.48 -4.23
CA PHE A 87 0.49 -15.35 -3.62
C PHE A 87 -0.39 -16.58 -3.89
N PHE A 88 -0.59 -16.95 -5.16
CA PHE A 88 -1.40 -18.11 -5.52
C PHE A 88 -0.78 -19.43 -5.07
N GLY A 89 0.56 -19.54 -5.07
CA GLY A 89 1.27 -20.70 -4.55
C GLY A 89 1.07 -20.88 -3.04
N PHE A 90 1.09 -19.80 -2.27
CA PHE A 90 0.81 -19.84 -0.83
C PHE A 90 -0.62 -20.30 -0.53
N PHE A 91 -1.62 -19.70 -1.18
CA PHE A 91 -3.02 -20.13 -0.97
C PHE A 91 -3.29 -21.52 -1.56
N GLY A 92 -2.68 -21.87 -2.68
CA GLY A 92 -2.78 -23.18 -3.30
C GLY A 92 -2.18 -24.29 -2.41
N THR A 93 -1.05 -24.02 -1.75
CA THR A 93 -0.46 -24.97 -0.80
C THR A 93 -1.32 -25.15 0.45
N ILE A 94 -1.85 -24.07 1.04
CA ILE A 94 -2.81 -24.17 2.15
C ILE A 94 -4.02 -25.01 1.74
N TYR A 95 -4.61 -24.72 0.59
CA TYR A 95 -5.75 -25.46 0.05
C TYR A 95 -5.41 -26.94 -0.13
N TYR A 96 -4.24 -27.26 -0.70
CA TYR A 96 -3.77 -28.63 -0.88
C TYR A 96 -3.63 -29.38 0.45
N PHE A 97 -3.07 -28.75 1.49
CA PHE A 97 -2.92 -29.39 2.81
C PHE A 97 -4.27 -29.66 3.47
N ILE A 98 -5.20 -28.70 3.40
CA ILE A 98 -6.56 -28.86 3.92
C ILE A 98 -7.27 -29.99 3.17
N GLY A 99 -7.21 -30.00 1.84
CA GLY A 99 -7.79 -31.04 1.00
C GLY A 99 -7.21 -32.42 1.33
N ARG A 100 -5.89 -32.54 1.40
CA ARG A 100 -5.21 -33.80 1.74
C ARG A 100 -5.60 -34.32 3.13
N ARG A 101 -5.75 -33.43 4.11
CA ARG A 101 -6.26 -33.82 5.44
C ARG A 101 -7.69 -34.34 5.35
N ARG A 102 -8.56 -33.67 4.58
CA ARG A 102 -9.95 -34.12 4.39
C ARG A 102 -10.02 -35.48 3.72
N PHE A 103 -9.29 -35.71 2.63
CA PHE A 103 -9.26 -37.00 1.94
C PHE A 103 -8.77 -38.14 2.84
N LYS A 104 -7.74 -37.91 3.66
CA LYS A 104 -7.28 -38.92 4.63
C LYS A 104 -8.34 -39.27 5.68
N VAL A 105 -9.16 -38.30 6.10
CA VAL A 105 -10.23 -38.55 7.06
C VAL A 105 -11.38 -39.31 6.39
N LEU A 106 -11.74 -38.94 5.15
CA LEU A 106 -12.78 -39.60 4.37
C LEU A 106 -12.42 -41.07 4.06
N ASP A 107 -11.19 -41.35 3.67
CA ASP A 107 -10.72 -42.72 3.40
C ASP A 107 -10.84 -43.63 4.63
N LYS A 108 -10.49 -43.13 5.82
CA LYS A 108 -10.67 -43.86 7.09
C LYS A 108 -12.12 -44.08 7.46
N ILE A 109 -12.99 -43.13 7.10
CA ILE A 109 -14.44 -43.20 7.28
C ILE A 109 -15.03 -44.29 6.40
N GLU A 110 -14.63 -44.37 5.13
CA GLU A 110 -15.09 -45.35 4.15
C GLU A 110 -14.66 -46.77 4.51
N LYS A 111 -13.43 -46.93 5.00
CA LYS A 111 -12.89 -48.22 5.48
C LYS A 111 -13.51 -48.68 6.81
N GLY A 112 -14.29 -47.84 7.49
CA GLY A 112 -14.87 -48.17 8.79
C GLY A 112 -13.87 -48.15 9.95
N GLU A 113 -12.68 -47.59 9.77
CA GLU A 113 -11.66 -47.48 10.83
C GLU A 113 -12.06 -46.49 11.95
N ILE A 114 -13.02 -45.60 11.67
CA ILE A 114 -13.48 -44.55 12.59
C ILE A 114 -14.94 -44.81 12.98
N SER A 115 -15.18 -44.89 14.30
CA SER A 115 -16.52 -45.03 14.87
C SER A 115 -17.42 -43.81 14.56
N TYR A 116 -18.74 -44.02 14.51
CA TYR A 116 -19.69 -42.92 14.30
C TYR A 116 -19.63 -41.87 15.43
N HIS A 117 -19.39 -42.30 16.66
CA HIS A 117 -19.23 -41.42 17.82
C HIS A 117 -18.01 -40.49 17.66
N ASP A 118 -16.86 -41.04 17.29
CA ASP A 118 -15.63 -40.25 17.09
C ASP A 118 -15.72 -39.31 15.89
N ARG A 119 -16.51 -39.67 14.87
CA ARG A 119 -16.77 -38.82 13.70
C ARG A 119 -17.49 -37.53 14.10
N ALA A 120 -18.56 -37.66 14.89
CA ALA A 120 -19.37 -36.52 15.33
C ALA A 120 -18.58 -35.57 16.23
N LEU A 121 -17.87 -36.10 17.24
CA LEU A 121 -17.16 -35.28 18.24
C LEU A 121 -15.83 -34.68 17.75
N LYS A 122 -15.07 -35.41 16.93
CA LYS A 122 -13.69 -35.00 16.58
C LYS A 122 -13.58 -34.20 15.28
N TYR A 123 -14.51 -34.41 14.35
CA TYR A 123 -14.41 -33.85 12.99
C TYR A 123 -15.58 -32.96 12.58
N ILE A 124 -16.77 -33.12 13.17
CA ILE A 124 -17.98 -32.32 12.84
C ILE A 124 -18.26 -31.26 13.92
N GLY A 125 -18.06 -31.58 15.20
CA GLY A 125 -18.41 -30.72 16.33
C GLY A 125 -17.40 -29.63 16.72
N LYS A 126 -16.43 -29.29 15.86
CA LYS A 126 -15.47 -28.20 16.07
C LYS A 126 -15.42 -27.28 14.87
#